data_AF-A0AAJ6NSQ0-F1
#
_entry.id   AF-A0AAJ6NSQ0-F1
#
_cell.length_a   1.000
_cell.length_b   1.000
_cell.length_c   1.000
_cell.angle_alpha   90.00
_cell.angle_beta   90.00
_cell.angle_gamma   90.00
#
_symmetry.space_group_name_H-M   'P 1'
#
loop_
_entity.id
_entity.type
_entity.pdbx_description
1 polymer ?
#
loop_
_entity_poly.entity_id
_entity_poly.type
_entity_poly.pdbx_seq_one_letter_code
_entity_poly.pdbx_strand_id
1 'polypeptide(L)'
;MKSHLIIADLSYIQHITESNDVIGGNAVAATITEVGSGYALALALADAKGLETKTDARTLARVKYYENFTVSLADARATAFARTRNKTSRASSLSTSTSLDFTSFSSFTTSL
;
A
#
# COMPACT_ATOMS: atom_id res chain seq x y z
N MET A 1 -14.52 -10.02 2.46
CA MET A 1 -14.63 -8.58 2.75
C MET A 1 -13.67 -7.82 1.83
N LYS A 2 -14.16 -6.93 0.96
CA LYS A 2 -13.32 -6.10 0.08
C LYS A 2 -12.95 -4.80 0.81
N SER A 3 -11.69 -4.66 1.20
CA SER A 3 -11.15 -3.38 1.71
C SER A 3 -10.95 -2.45 0.51
N HIS A 4 -11.69 -1.35 0.47
CA HIS A 4 -11.49 -0.29 -0.51
C HIS A 4 -10.62 0.78 0.14
N LEU A 5 -9.40 0.96 -0.36
CA LEU A 5 -8.56 2.08 0.01
C LEU A 5 -9.07 3.32 -0.74
N ILE A 6 -9.95 4.09 -0.11
CA ILE A 6 -10.39 5.38 -0.64
C ILE A 6 -9.40 6.43 -0.13
N ILE A 7 -8.54 6.93 -1.02
CA ILE A 7 -7.74 8.14 -0.76
C ILE A 7 -8.69 9.32 -1.01
N ALA A 8 -9.39 9.76 0.04
CA ALA A 8 -10.23 10.95 -0.01
C ALA A 8 -9.38 12.21 0.11
N ASP A 9 -9.85 13.32 -0.47
CA ASP A 9 -9.23 14.62 -0.32
C ASP A 9 -9.11 14.97 1.17
N LEU A 10 -7.91 15.40 1.59
CA LEU A 10 -7.64 15.83 2.95
C LEU A 10 -8.35 17.17 3.18
N SER A 11 -9.48 17.14 3.88
CA SER A 11 -10.37 18.28 4.13
C SER A 11 -9.74 19.47 4.88
N TYR A 12 -8.48 19.34 5.33
CA TYR A 12 -7.75 20.40 6.03
C TYR A 12 -6.81 21.22 5.14
N ILE A 13 -6.71 20.94 3.84
CA ILE A 13 -5.96 21.80 2.92
C ILE A 13 -6.79 23.07 2.70
N GLN A 14 -6.70 24.01 3.66
CA GLN A 14 -7.16 25.37 3.48
C GLN A 14 -6.42 26.00 2.30
N HIS A 15 -7.15 26.72 1.45
CA HIS A 15 -6.58 27.53 0.37
C HIS A 15 -5.51 28.46 0.95
N ILE A 16 -4.25 28.24 0.57
CA ILE A 16 -3.14 29.13 0.93
C ILE A 16 -3.21 30.30 -0.06
N THR A 17 -3.47 31.50 0.44
CA THR A 17 -3.63 32.76 -0.34
C THR A 17 -2.30 33.41 -0.73
N GLU A 18 -1.16 32.77 -0.46
CA GLU A 18 0.16 33.27 -0.82
C GLU A 18 0.71 32.53 -2.05
N SER A 19 0.92 33.28 -3.13
CA SER A 19 1.44 32.86 -4.44
C SER A 19 0.83 31.58 -5.03
N ASN A 20 -0.06 31.76 -6.01
CA ASN A 20 -0.62 30.69 -6.84
C ASN A 20 0.39 30.10 -7.86
N ASP A 21 1.69 30.38 -7.72
CA ASP A 21 2.68 29.74 -8.58
C ASP A 21 2.78 28.26 -8.23
N VAL A 22 2.30 27.42 -9.15
CA VAL A 22 2.59 25.99 -9.16
C VAL A 22 4.07 25.83 -9.50
N ILE A 23 4.93 26.00 -8.50
CA ILE A 23 6.34 25.65 -8.59
C ILE A 23 6.36 24.13 -8.71
N GLY A 24 6.64 23.65 -9.93
CA GLY A 24 6.35 22.29 -10.41
C GLY A 24 6.74 21.15 -9.46
N GLY A 25 6.17 19.97 -9.73
CA GLY A 25 6.40 18.77 -8.94
C GLY A 25 6.87 17.59 -9.78
N ASN A 26 7.31 16.54 -9.10
CA ASN A 26 7.61 15.26 -9.72
C ASN A 26 6.67 14.19 -9.16
N ALA A 27 6.13 13.36 -10.05
CA ALA A 27 5.36 12.19 -9.70
C ALA A 27 5.98 10.95 -10.34
N VAL A 28 6.23 9.93 -9.54
CA VAL A 28 6.80 8.65 -10.00
C VAL A 28 5.95 7.52 -9.44
N ALA A 29 5.68 6.54 -10.31
CA ALA A 29 5.09 5.27 -9.93
C ALA A 29 6.00 4.14 -10.39
N ALA A 30 6.15 3.11 -9.55
CA ALA A 30 6.94 1.93 -9.86
C ALA A 30 6.22 0.68 -9.37
N THR A 31 6.30 -0.39 -10.16
CA THR A 31 5.83 -1.71 -9.79
C THR A 31 6.96 -2.70 -9.94
N ILE A 32 7.17 -3.52 -8.91
CA ILE A 32 8.19 -4.55 -8.87
C ILE A 32 7.49 -5.86 -8.55
N THR A 33 7.70 -6.86 -9.37
CA THR A 33 7.20 -8.22 -9.15
C THR A 33 8.35 -9.19 -9.12
N GLU A 34 8.35 -10.10 -8.17
CA GLU A 34 9.34 -11.16 -8.04
C GLU A 34 8.62 -12.47 -7.76
N VAL A 35 9.04 -13.53 -8.44
CA VAL A 35 8.50 -14.87 -8.26
C VAL A 35 9.65 -15.85 -8.12
N GLY A 36 9.46 -16.85 -7.28
CA GLY A 36 10.40 -17.95 -7.11
C GLY A 36 9.71 -19.20 -6.60
N SER A 37 10.48 -20.27 -6.42
CA SER A 37 9.93 -21.51 -5.89
C SER A 37 9.36 -21.27 -4.49
N GLY A 38 8.05 -21.46 -4.34
CA GLY A 38 7.34 -21.30 -3.08
C GLY A 38 7.00 -19.86 -2.68
N TYR A 39 7.21 -18.85 -3.52
CA TYR A 39 6.78 -17.48 -3.21
C TYR A 39 6.45 -16.61 -4.42
N ALA A 40 5.61 -15.60 -4.18
CA ALA A 40 5.37 -14.49 -5.08
C ALA A 40 5.35 -13.17 -4.29
N LEU A 41 5.89 -12.11 -4.87
CA LEU A 41 5.94 -10.77 -4.29
C LEU A 41 5.53 -9.75 -5.34
N ALA A 42 4.71 -8.78 -4.92
CA ALA A 42 4.38 -7.60 -5.70
C ALA A 42 4.48 -6.36 -4.82
N LEU A 43 5.26 -5.39 -5.25
CA LEU A 43 5.43 -4.09 -4.62
C LEU A 43 4.98 -3.01 -5.60
N ALA A 44 4.08 -2.13 -5.16
CA ALA A 44 3.78 -0.90 -5.90
C ALA A 44 4.12 0.31 -5.03
N LEU A 45 4.75 1.29 -5.66
CA LEU A 45 5.20 2.54 -5.06
C LEU A 45 4.63 3.68 -5.89
N ALA A 46 4.09 4.69 -5.23
CA ALA A 46 3.76 5.98 -5.82
C ALA A 46 4.31 7.08 -4.91
N ASP A 47 4.97 8.07 -5.50
CA ASP A 47 5.52 9.23 -4.81
C ASP A 47 5.20 10.46 -5.65
N ALA A 48 4.60 11.47 -5.02
CA ALA A 48 4.36 12.77 -5.61
C ALA A 48 4.93 13.83 -4.67
N LYS A 49 5.78 14.70 -5.22
CA LYS A 49 6.48 15.76 -4.49
C LYS A 49 6.26 17.10 -5.19
N GLY A 50 5.78 18.08 -4.44
CA GLY A 50 5.87 19.49 -4.78
C GLY A 50 6.96 20.17 -3.94
N LEU A 51 7.04 21.50 -4.03
CA LEU A 51 8.03 22.29 -3.28
C LEU A 51 7.92 22.09 -1.76
N GLU A 52 6.69 22.08 -1.22
CA GLU A 52 6.45 21.96 0.23
C GLU A 52 5.49 20.83 0.60
N THR A 53 5.04 20.04 -0.38
CA THR A 53 4.10 18.93 -0.18
C THR A 53 4.68 17.63 -0.69
N LYS A 54 4.32 16.53 -0.05
CA LYS A 54 4.67 15.18 -0.48
C LYS A 54 3.55 14.22 -0.14
N THR A 55 3.25 13.32 -1.07
CA THR A 55 2.43 12.14 -0.81
C THR A 55 3.21 10.89 -1.24
N ASP A 56 3.30 9.91 -0.35
CA ASP A 56 3.83 8.58 -0.65
C ASP A 56 2.77 7.52 -0.40
N ALA A 57 2.62 6.59 -1.34
CA ALA A 57 1.80 5.40 -1.20
C ALA A 57 2.63 4.17 -1.56
N ARG A 58 2.49 3.11 -0.76
CA ARG A 58 3.20 1.85 -0.94
C ARG A 58 2.26 0.70 -0.65
N THR A 59 2.24 -0.29 -1.53
CA THR A 59 1.54 -1.55 -1.30
C THR A 59 2.48 -2.71 -1.50
N LEU A 60 2.55 -3.62 -0.55
CA LEU A 60 3.32 -4.86 -0.62
C LEU A 60 2.36 -6.03 -0.50
N ALA A 61 2.30 -6.87 -1.52
CA ALA A 61 1.66 -8.18 -1.46
C ALA A 61 2.73 -9.27 -1.52
N ARG A 62 2.63 -10.25 -0.64
CA ARG A 62 3.48 -11.45 -0.65
C ARG A 62 2.65 -12.69 -0.42
N VAL A 63 2.92 -13.71 -1.20
CA VAL A 63 2.35 -15.03 -1.06
C VAL A 63 3.51 -15.99 -0.81
N LYS A 64 3.35 -16.86 0.18
CA LYS A 64 4.29 -17.95 0.45
C LYS A 64 3.54 -19.26 0.48
N TYR A 65 4.00 -20.19 -0.33
CA TYR A 65 3.45 -21.54 -0.43
C TYR A 65 4.27 -22.47 0.46
N TYR A 66 3.56 -23.20 1.30
CA TYR A 66 4.06 -24.33 2.06
C TYR A 66 3.35 -25.59 1.57
N GLU A 67 3.85 -26.77 1.92
CA GLU A 67 3.28 -28.04 1.45
C GLU A 67 1.79 -28.20 1.79
N ASN A 68 1.38 -27.71 2.98
CA ASN A 68 0.03 -27.94 3.51
C ASN A 68 -0.82 -26.67 3.62
N PHE A 69 -0.24 -25.50 3.33
CA PHE A 69 -0.95 -24.23 3.45
C PHE A 69 -0.28 -23.11 2.65
N THR A 70 -1.06 -22.08 2.34
CA THR A 70 -0.59 -20.84 1.72
C THR A 70 -0.79 -19.69 2.69
N VAL A 71 0.21 -18.83 2.79
CA VAL A 71 0.13 -17.56 3.53
C VAL A 71 0.15 -16.42 2.53
N SER A 72 -0.88 -15.58 2.56
CA SER A 72 -0.92 -14.34 1.80
C SER A 72 -0.93 -13.16 2.76
N LEU A 73 -0.07 -12.17 2.51
CA LEU A 73 -0.06 -10.91 3.24
C LEU A 73 -0.13 -9.76 2.24
N ALA A 74 -0.98 -8.78 2.52
CA ALA A 74 -1.05 -7.50 1.83
C ALA A 74 -0.96 -6.35 2.83
N ASP A 75 0.03 -5.48 2.65
CA ASP A 75 0.24 -4.27 3.41
C ASP A 75 0.06 -3.05 2.49
N ALA A 76 -0.67 -2.05 2.92
CA ALA A 76 -0.84 -0.78 2.23
C ALA A 76 -0.58 0.36 3.20
N ARG A 77 0.27 1.30 2.81
CA ARG A 77 0.59 2.50 3.58
C ARG A 77 0.50 3.72 2.69
N ALA A 78 -0.12 4.77 3.21
CA ALA A 78 -0.11 6.09 2.61
C ALA A 78 0.36 7.13 3.64
N THR A 79 1.23 8.04 3.22
CA THR A 79 1.66 9.19 4.03
C THR A 79 1.46 10.46 3.21
N ALA A 80 0.86 11.47 3.81
CA ALA A 80 0.82 12.82 3.28
C ALA A 80 1.60 13.74 4.21
N PHE A 81 2.36 14.64 3.61
CA PHE A 81 3.20 15.61 4.29
C PHE A 81 3.01 16.96 3.63
N ALA A 82 2.85 17.99 4.45
CA ALA A 82 2.83 19.38 4.00
C ALA A 82 3.67 20.21 4.97
N ARG A 83 4.46 21.12 4.43
CA ARG A 83 5.19 22.13 5.18
C ARG A 83 4.66 23.50 4.77
N THR A 84 4.56 24.41 5.72
CA THR A 84 4.27 25.82 5.48
C THR A 84 5.18 26.66 6.35
N ARG A 85 6.14 27.39 5.77
CA ARG A 85 7.14 28.21 6.49
C ARG A 85 7.76 27.48 7.70
N ASN A 86 7.18 27.66 8.90
CA ASN A 86 7.63 27.12 10.18
C ASN A 86 6.75 25.98 10.75
N LYS A 87 5.75 25.51 10.02
CA LYS A 87 4.84 24.43 10.42
C LYS A 87 4.96 23.23 9.49
N THR A 88 4.75 22.07 10.07
CA THR A 88 4.73 20.80 9.37
C THR A 88 3.47 20.04 9.78
N SER A 89 2.72 19.55 8.79
CA SER A 89 1.58 18.66 8.98
C SER A 89 1.88 17.31 8.34
N ARG A 90 1.48 16.24 9.01
CA ARG A 90 1.66 14.88 8.53
C ARG A 90 0.41 14.08 8.86
N ALA A 91 -0.10 13.37 7.86
CA ALA A 91 -1.13 12.35 8.01
C ALA A 91 -0.60 11.01 7.49
N SER A 92 -1.03 9.91 8.09
CA SER A 92 -0.69 8.58 7.60
C SER A 92 -1.80 7.57 7.85
N SER A 93 -1.92 6.62 6.93
CA SER A 93 -2.81 5.47 7.03
C SER A 93 -2.03 4.19 6.77
N LEU A 94 -2.40 3.13 7.48
CA LEU A 94 -1.84 1.79 7.35
C LEU A 94 -2.98 0.78 7.35
N SER A 95 -2.95 -0.16 6.40
CA SER A 95 -3.86 -1.29 6.33
C SER A 95 -3.06 -2.55 6.06
N THR A 96 -3.30 -3.58 6.86
CA THR A 96 -2.68 -4.90 6.73
C THR A 96 -3.76 -5.95 6.65
N SER A 97 -3.58 -6.92 5.77
CA SER A 97 -4.45 -8.09 5.63
C SER A 97 -3.60 -9.34 5.51
N THR A 98 -3.95 -10.35 6.30
CA THR A 98 -3.33 -11.67 6.26
C THR A 98 -4.40 -12.70 5.97
N SER A 99 -4.08 -13.66 5.10
CA SER A 99 -4.91 -14.83 4.82
C SER A 99 -4.07 -16.09 4.91
N LEU A 100 -4.68 -17.12 5.52
CA LEU A 100 -4.14 -18.46 5.66
C LEU A 100 -5.13 -19.40 4.98
N ASP A 101 -4.64 -20.19 4.05
CA ASP A 101 -5.43 -21.20 3.34
C ASP A 101 -4.78 -22.56 3.51
N PHE A 102 -5.54 -23.57 3.93
CA PHE A 102 -5.02 -24.92 4.22
C PHE A 102 -5.50 -25.89 3.14
N THR A 103 -4.57 -26.67 2.58
CA THR A 103 -4.93 -27.74 1.66
C THR A 103 -5.49 -28.92 2.46
N SER A 104 -6.81 -29.16 2.40
CA SER A 104 -7.42 -30.31 3.06
C SER A 104 -7.10 -31.59 2.28
N PHE A 105 -6.35 -32.52 2.89
CA PHE A 105 -6.30 -33.90 2.42
C PHE A 105 -7.47 -34.68 3.05
N SER A 106 -8.59 -34.80 2.35
CA SER A 106 -9.64 -35.75 2.73
C SER A 106 -9.25 -37.15 2.23
N SER A 107 -8.42 -37.87 2.98
CA SER A 107 -8.25 -39.30 2.77
C SER A 107 -9.45 -40.05 3.36
N PHE A 108 -10.56 -40.11 2.62
CA PHE A 108 -11.61 -41.08 2.91
C PHE A 108 -11.12 -42.46 2.46
N THR A 109 -10.51 -43.21 3.38
CA THR A 109 -10.45 -44.67 3.24
C THR A 109 -11.82 -45.23 3.54
N THR A 110 -12.63 -45.45 2.50
CA THR A 110 -13.76 -46.38 2.59
C THR A 110 -13.20 -47.80 2.58
N SER A 111 -13.07 -48.41 3.75
CA SER A 111 -13.00 -49.88 3.87
C SER A 111 -14.42 -50.41 4.10
N LEU A 112 -14.93 -51.17 3.13
CA LEU A 112 -16.06 -52.10 3.28
C LEU A 112 -15.57 -53.40 3.93
#